data_AF-A0A9Q3GE44-F1
#
_entry.id   AF-A0A9Q3GE44-F1
#
_cell.length_a   1.000
_cell.length_b   1.000
_cell.length_c   1.000
_cell.angle_alpha   90.00
_cell.angle_beta   90.00
_cell.angle_gamma   90.00
#
_symmetry.space_group_name_H-M   'P 1'
#
loop_
_entity.id
_entity.type
_entity.pdbx_description
1 polymer ?
#
loop_
_entity_poly.entity_id
_entity_poly.type
_entity_poly.pdbx_seq_one_letter_code
_entity_poly.pdbx_strand_id
1 'polypeptide(L)'
;MAPPQSMINTPLLPHQKTGLALLWDQEIPNGQSTCNLWPISCPGSNFKARHIITNKAVSSLESLSINTPLGGVLANDMGLVKTIQAIALIGTSKEQVITNPHLP
;
A
#
# COMPACT_ATOMS: atom_id res chain seq x y z
N MET A 1 -2.87 -11.54 -7.22
CA MET A 1 -1.41 -11.68 -7.41
C MET A 1 -1.00 -13.11 -7.05
N ALA A 2 -0.08 -13.71 -7.81
CA ALA A 2 0.46 -15.04 -7.53
C ALA A 2 1.99 -14.91 -7.39
N PRO A 3 2.61 -15.52 -6.36
CA PRO A 3 4.05 -15.43 -6.18
C PRO A 3 4.80 -16.28 -7.22
N PRO A 4 6.09 -15.98 -7.48
CA PRO A 4 6.95 -16.79 -8.32
C PRO A 4 6.94 -18.25 -7.89
N GLN A 5 6.55 -19.16 -8.78
CA GLN A 5 6.61 -20.61 -8.51
C GLN A 5 8.05 -21.11 -8.33
N SER A 6 9.04 -20.38 -8.87
CA SER A 6 10.45 -20.68 -8.65
C SER A 6 10.90 -20.51 -7.19
N MET A 7 10.21 -19.70 -6.40
CA MET A 7 10.51 -19.44 -4.98
C MET A 7 9.47 -20.00 -4.01
N ILE A 8 8.19 -20.03 -4.41
CA ILE A 8 7.10 -20.53 -3.56
C ILE A 8 6.29 -21.58 -4.30
N ASN A 9 6.49 -22.82 -3.85
CA ASN A 9 5.72 -23.97 -4.34
C ASN A 9 4.42 -24.20 -3.57
N THR A 10 4.23 -23.51 -2.44
CA THR A 10 3.01 -23.63 -1.63
C THR A 10 1.89 -22.79 -2.23
N PRO A 11 0.71 -23.37 -2.55
CA PRO A 11 -0.41 -22.59 -3.03
C PRO A 11 -0.94 -21.66 -1.93
N LEU A 12 -1.02 -20.36 -2.23
CA LEU A 12 -1.61 -19.38 -1.31
C LEU A 12 -3.13 -19.52 -1.26
N LEU A 13 -3.69 -19.42 -0.06
CA LEU A 13 -5.13 -19.31 0.17
C LEU A 13 -5.67 -17.94 -0.31
N PRO A 14 -6.98 -17.80 -0.55
CA PRO A 14 -7.55 -16.54 -1.06
C PRO A 14 -7.19 -15.32 -0.21
N HIS A 15 -7.35 -15.40 1.12
CA HIS A 15 -6.99 -14.30 2.02
C HIS A 15 -5.49 -14.01 2.02
N GLN A 16 -4.65 -15.03 1.79
CA GLN A 16 -3.20 -14.86 1.70
C GLN A 16 -2.81 -14.07 0.45
N LYS A 17 -3.47 -14.35 -0.68
CA LYS A 17 -3.30 -13.61 -1.94
C LYS A 17 -3.76 -12.15 -1.81
N THR A 18 -4.85 -11.89 -1.09
CA THR A 18 -5.33 -10.53 -0.82
C THR A 18 -4.32 -9.76 0.03
N GLY A 19 -3.85 -10.35 1.14
CA GLY A 19 -2.84 -9.69 1.98
C GLY A 19 -1.53 -9.45 1.24
N LEU A 20 -1.09 -10.39 0.39
CA LEU A 20 0.08 -10.19 -0.45
C LEU A 20 -0.11 -9.04 -1.45
N ALA A 21 -1.28 -8.93 -2.09
CA ALA A 21 -1.57 -7.83 -3.01
C ALA A 21 -1.58 -6.46 -2.30
N LEU A 22 -2.12 -6.40 -1.07
CA LEU A 22 -2.10 -5.19 -0.26
C LEU A 22 -0.67 -4.78 0.13
N LEU A 23 0.15 -5.75 0.56
CA LEU A 23 1.55 -5.48 0.88
C LEU A 23 2.32 -4.97 -0.33
N TRP A 24 2.10 -5.58 -1.49
CA TRP A 24 2.72 -5.15 -2.73
C TRP A 24 2.37 -3.71 -3.12
N ASP A 25 1.10 -3.33 -2.99
CA ASP A 25 0.66 -1.96 -3.27
C ASP A 25 1.33 -0.93 -2.35
N GLN A 26 1.65 -1.32 -1.11
CA GLN A 26 2.38 -0.47 -0.14
C GLN A 26 3.89 -0.40 -0.41
N GLU A 27 4.46 -1.30 -1.20
CA GLU A 27 5.88 -1.25 -1.59
C GLU A 27 6.11 -0.39 -2.85
N ILE A 28 5.03 0.08 -3.51
CA ILE A 28 5.13 0.93 -4.70
C ILE A 28 4.98 2.41 -4.29
N PRO A 29 5.91 3.31 -4.71
CA PRO A 29 5.89 4.73 -4.35
C PRO A 29 4.60 5.51 -4.70
N ASN A 30 3.75 4.94 -5.56
CA ASN A 30 2.49 5.52 -6.03
C ASN A 30 1.25 4.81 -5.47
N GLY A 31 1.41 3.97 -4.44
CA GLY A 31 0.30 3.29 -3.78
C GLY A 31 -0.75 4.28 -3.29
N GLN A 32 -2.03 3.97 -3.54
CA GLN A 32 -3.13 4.86 -3.16
C GLN A 32 -3.29 4.86 -1.64
N SER A 33 -2.82 5.93 -0.99
CA SER A 33 -3.12 6.16 0.42
C SER A 33 -4.50 6.76 0.63
N THR A 34 -5.09 6.41 1.76
CA THR A 34 -6.33 7.03 2.22
C THR A 34 -6.07 8.43 2.78
N CYS A 35 -6.76 9.44 2.26
CA CYS A 35 -6.68 10.83 2.72
C CYS A 35 -7.49 11.09 4.01
N ASN A 36 -7.65 10.10 4.89
CA ASN A 36 -8.64 10.16 5.99
C ASN A 36 -8.42 11.34 6.96
N LEU A 37 -7.19 11.83 7.08
CA LEU A 37 -6.86 13.00 7.90
C LEU A 37 -7.17 14.34 7.23
N TRP A 38 -7.56 14.34 5.96
CA TRP A 38 -7.86 15.50 5.12
C TRP A 38 -9.32 15.50 4.64
N PRO A 39 -10.31 15.63 5.53
CA PRO A 39 -11.70 15.76 5.14
C PRO A 39 -11.90 16.95 4.19
N ILE A 40 -12.74 16.73 3.17
CA ILE A 40 -13.15 17.76 2.22
C ILE A 40 -14.01 18.79 2.95
N SER A 41 -13.71 20.07 2.73
CA SER A 41 -14.43 21.19 3.33
C SER A 41 -15.75 21.44 2.60
N CYS A 42 -16.81 21.79 3.34
CA CYS A 42 -18.13 22.10 2.77
C CYS A 42 -18.13 23.28 1.78
N PRO A 43 -19.14 23.40 0.91
CA PRO A 43 -19.31 24.54 0.00
C PRO A 43 -19.37 25.85 0.78
N GLY A 44 -18.54 26.84 0.41
CA GLY A 44 -18.44 28.15 1.07
C GLY A 44 -17.11 28.41 1.80
N SER A 45 -16.26 27.39 1.94
CA SER A 45 -14.88 27.52 2.42
C SER A 45 -13.92 27.92 1.27
N ASN A 46 -12.98 28.82 1.55
CA ASN A 46 -11.85 29.12 0.64
C ASN A 46 -10.85 27.95 0.51
N PHE A 47 -10.97 26.94 1.36
CA PHE A 47 -10.16 25.72 1.37
C PHE A 47 -10.99 24.53 0.90
N LYS A 48 -10.35 23.61 0.17
CA LYS A 48 -10.95 22.34 -0.29
C LYS A 48 -10.78 21.21 0.71
N ALA A 49 -9.69 21.20 1.49
CA ALA A 49 -9.48 20.22 2.55
C ALA A 49 -8.70 20.84 3.72
N ARG A 50 -8.94 20.33 4.93
CA ARG A 50 -8.23 20.73 6.16
C ARG A 50 -7.78 19.51 6.93
N HIS A 51 -6.50 19.49 7.31
CA HIS A 51 -5.93 18.41 8.10
C HIS A 51 -6.44 18.47 9.55
N ILE A 52 -7.01 17.37 10.06
CA ILE A 52 -7.68 17.36 11.38
C ILE A 52 -6.74 17.61 12.56
N ILE A 53 -5.49 17.10 12.51
CA ILE A 53 -4.52 17.25 13.61
C ILE A 53 -3.73 18.56 13.53
N THR A 54 -3.17 18.88 12.35
CA THR A 54 -2.26 20.02 12.19
C THR A 54 -2.94 21.33 11.84
N ASN A 55 -4.25 21.32 11.56
CA ASN A 55 -5.04 22.44 11.05
C ASN A 55 -4.52 23.06 9.74
N LYS A 56 -3.56 22.43 9.05
CA LYS A 56 -3.14 22.83 7.71
C LYS A 56 -4.33 22.76 6.75
N ALA A 57 -4.46 23.74 5.88
CA ALA A 57 -5.54 23.78 4.90
C ALA A 57 -4.97 23.95 3.49
N VAL A 58 -5.62 23.30 2.52
CA VAL A 58 -5.26 23.41 1.10
C VAL A 58 -6.44 23.94 0.31
N SER A 59 -6.15 24.80 -0.67
CA SER A 59 -7.13 25.38 -1.59
C SER A 59 -7.36 24.53 -2.84
N SER A 60 -6.45 23.58 -3.14
CA SER A 60 -6.59 22.61 -4.24
C SER A 60 -6.28 21.19 -3.76
N LEU A 61 -7.08 20.21 -4.20
CA LEU A 61 -6.82 18.79 -3.93
C LEU A 61 -5.59 18.27 -4.71
N GLU A 62 -5.26 18.87 -5.84
CA GLU A 62 -4.08 18.49 -6.65
C GLU A 62 -2.76 18.85 -5.94
N SER A 63 -2.80 19.84 -5.04
CA SER A 63 -1.65 20.21 -4.21
C SER A 63 -1.42 19.26 -3.04
N LEU A 64 -2.35 18.31 -2.80
CA LEU A 64 -2.29 17.35 -1.73
C LEU A 64 -1.34 16.20 -2.10
N SER A 65 -0.04 16.42 -1.93
CA SER A 65 0.95 15.34 -1.99
C SER A 65 0.90 14.56 -0.67
N ILE A 66 0.18 13.44 -0.66
CA ILE A 66 0.25 12.47 0.44
C ILE A 66 1.35 11.49 0.12
N ASN A 67 2.50 11.67 0.76
CA ASN A 67 3.56 10.67 0.71
C ASN A 67 3.13 9.49 1.58
N THR A 68 2.71 8.41 0.92
CA THR A 68 2.52 7.11 1.59
C THR A 68 3.91 6.58 1.96
N PRO A 69 4.20 6.30 3.24
CA PRO A 69 5.43 5.59 3.57
C PRO A 69 5.42 4.21 2.91
N LEU A 70 6.58 3.75 2.43
CA LEU A 70 6.69 2.39 1.91
C LEU A 70 6.52 1.37 3.05
N GLY A 71 5.89 0.26 2.71
CA GLY A 71 5.58 -0.82 3.64
C GLY A 71 4.34 -0.54 4.50
N GLY A 72 4.01 -1.48 5.38
CA GLY A 72 2.81 -1.38 6.20
C GLY A 72 2.73 -2.45 7.29
N VAL A 73 1.63 -2.41 8.05
CA VAL A 73 1.42 -3.35 9.16
C VAL A 73 0.45 -4.46 8.72
N LEU A 74 0.95 -5.69 8.67
CA LEU A 74 0.13 -6.88 8.44
C LEU A 74 -0.30 -7.51 9.78
N ALA A 75 -1.41 -7.04 10.33
CA ALA A 75 -1.95 -7.49 11.62
C ALA A 75 -3.10 -8.49 11.48
N ASN A 76 -2.86 -9.62 10.80
CA ASN A 76 -3.81 -10.75 10.78
C ASN A 76 -3.74 -11.53 12.11
N ASP A 77 -4.79 -12.28 12.44
CA ASP A 77 -4.79 -13.23 13.56
C ASP A 77 -3.63 -14.24 13.49
N MET A 78 -3.26 -14.77 14.65
CA MET A 78 -2.31 -15.89 14.72
C MET A 78 -2.86 -17.11 13.97
N GLY A 79 -1.99 -17.88 13.32
CA GLY A 79 -2.41 -19.04 12.52
C GLY A 79 -2.80 -18.72 11.07
N LEU A 80 -2.96 -17.45 10.69
CA LEU A 80 -3.22 -17.04 9.29
C LEU A 80 -1.95 -17.00 8.40
N VAL A 81 -0.86 -17.57 8.90
CA VAL A 81 0.39 -17.83 8.15
C VAL A 81 0.98 -16.59 7.46
N LYS A 82 1.02 -15.47 8.20
CA LYS A 82 1.63 -14.20 7.78
C LYS A 82 3.06 -14.36 7.26
N THR A 83 3.83 -15.30 7.81
CA THR A 83 5.20 -15.61 7.37
C THR A 83 5.27 -16.02 5.91
N ILE A 84 4.33 -16.86 5.43
CA ILE A 84 4.29 -17.25 4.02
C ILE A 84 3.98 -16.04 3.13
N GLN A 85 3.11 -15.13 3.59
CA GLN A 85 2.82 -13.89 2.85
C GLN A 85 4.05 -12.99 2.74
N ALA A 86 4.86 -12.87 3.80
CA ALA A 86 6.10 -12.11 3.77
C ALA A 86 7.15 -12.73 2.82
N ILE A 87 7.31 -14.06 2.83
CA ILE A 87 8.21 -14.75 1.89
C ILE A 87 7.73 -14.55 0.45
N ALA A 88 6.40 -14.58 0.23
CA ALA A 88 5.80 -14.33 -1.08
C ALA A 88 6.04 -12.91 -1.58
N LEU A 89 6.02 -11.92 -0.68
CA LEU A 89 6.36 -10.55 -0.99
C LEU A 89 7.81 -10.46 -1.47
N ILE A 90 8.76 -11.00 -0.68
CA ILE A 90 10.19 -11.00 -1.00
C ILE A 90 10.46 -11.66 -2.36
N GLY A 91 9.81 -12.81 -2.63
CA GLY A 91 9.95 -13.51 -3.90
C GLY A 91 9.46 -12.68 -5.08
N THR A 92 8.27 -12.09 -4.94
CA THR A 92 7.70 -11.22 -5.98
C THR A 92 8.58 -10.00 -6.23
N SER A 93 9.13 -9.37 -5.18
CA SER A 93 10.04 -8.22 -5.33
C SER A 93 11.31 -8.59 -6.09
N LYS A 94 11.93 -9.74 -5.76
CA LYS A 94 13.13 -10.22 -6.44
C LYS A 94 12.87 -10.54 -7.91
N GLU A 95 11.77 -11.21 -8.21
CA GLU A 95 11.39 -11.53 -9.60
C GLU A 95 11.11 -10.25 -10.41
N GLN A 96 10.49 -9.25 -9.79
CA GLN A 96 10.26 -7.96 -10.46
C GLN A 96 11.57 -7.24 -10.79
N VAL A 97 12.55 -7.21 -9.89
CA VAL A 97 13.87 -6.61 -10.17
C VAL A 97 14.59 -7.33 -11.32
N ILE A 98 14.47 -8.66 -11.40
CA ILE A 98 15.07 -9.46 -12.48
C ILE A 98 14.37 -9.18 -13.83
N THR A 99 13.04 -9.07 -13.82
CA THR A 99 12.24 -8.92 -15.05
C THR A 99 12.10 -7.48 -15.54
N ASN A 100 12.16 -6.51 -14.63
CA ASN A 100 12.02 -5.07 -14.91
C ASN A 100 13.06 -4.28 -14.10
N PRO A 101 14.34 -4.24 -14.53
CA PRO A 101 15.42 -3.58 -13.77
C PRO A 101 15.29 -2.04 -13.70
N HIS A 102 14.28 -1.45 -14.32
CA HIS A 102 14.03 0.00 -14.35
C HIS A 102 12.91 0.48 -13.44
N LEU A 103 12.22 -0.42 -12.74
CA LEU A 103 11.23 -0.07 -11.72
C LEU A 103 11.90 -0.23 -10.33
N PRO A 104 12.02 0.85 -9.54
CA PRO A 104 12.50 0.79 -8.17
C PRO A 104 11.51 0.07 -7.25
#